data_AF-A0A527J2U9-F1
#
_entry.id   AF-A0A527J2U9-F1
#
_cell.length_a   1.000
_cell.length_b   1.000
_cell.length_c   1.000
_cell.angle_alpha   90.00
_cell.angle_beta   90.00
_cell.angle_gamma   90.00
#
_symmetry.space_group_name_H-M   'P 1'
#
loop_
_entity.id
_entity.type
_entity.pdbx_description
1 polymer ?
#
loop_
_entity_poly.entity_id
_entity_poly.type
_entity_poly.pdbx_seq_one_letter_code
_entity_poly.pdbx_strand_id
1 'polypeptide(L)'
;DGSPLIPLDVLRGKHFTFNSLDSMSGIIAPTRDLEALGESLDIFSERSESGGHRASIVAIAEGKADVAAIDCQSWANARRFEPAA
;
A
#
# COMPACT_ATOMS: atom_id res chain seq x y z
N ASP A 1 -14.82 -0.92 15.14
CA ASP A 1 -14.71 0.33 15.93
C ASP A 1 -13.92 1.43 15.20
N GLY A 2 -13.46 1.19 13.97
CA GLY A 2 -12.66 2.17 13.22
C GLY A 2 -11.16 2.07 13.51
N SER A 3 -10.73 1.11 14.33
CA SER A 3 -9.32 0.80 14.52
C SER A 3 -8.71 0.17 13.26
N PRO A 4 -7.44 0.46 12.97
CA PRO A 4 -6.73 -0.15 11.86
C PRO A 4 -6.46 -1.64 12.13
N LEU A 5 -6.65 -2.46 11.11
CA LEU A 5 -6.36 -3.90 11.14
C LEU A 5 -5.20 -4.18 10.18
N ILE A 6 -3.97 -4.07 10.69
CA ILE A 6 -2.75 -4.24 9.91
C ILE A 6 -1.98 -5.47 10.43
N PRO A 7 -1.72 -6.48 9.58
CA PRO A 7 -0.94 -7.66 9.98
C PRO A 7 0.56 -7.32 10.01
N LEU A 8 1.00 -6.66 11.09
CA LEU A 8 2.37 -6.14 11.23
C LEU A 8 3.45 -7.21 11.05
N ASP A 9 3.19 -8.45 11.49
CA ASP A 9 4.08 -9.60 11.34
C ASP A 9 4.29 -10.01 9.88
N VAL A 10 3.27 -9.86 9.04
CA VAL A 10 3.33 -10.16 7.61
C VAL A 10 4.00 -9.04 6.81
N LEU A 11 3.78 -7.78 7.23
CA LEU A 11 4.27 -6.61 6.51
C LEU A 11 5.72 -6.23 6.84
N ARG A 12 6.25 -6.65 8.00
CA ARG A 12 7.58 -6.24 8.44
C ARG A 12 8.67 -6.72 7.48
N GLY A 13 9.59 -5.83 7.13
CA GLY A 13 10.70 -6.07 6.22
C GLY A 13 10.32 -6.17 4.74
N LYS A 14 9.06 -5.90 4.37
CA LYS A 14 8.59 -5.91 2.99
C LYS A 14 8.88 -4.60 2.26
N HIS A 15 8.91 -4.66 0.92
CA HIS A 15 8.95 -3.47 0.07
C HIS A 15 7.53 -2.92 -0.14
N PHE A 16 7.28 -1.72 0.39
CA PHE A 16 6.02 -1.01 0.24
C PHE A 16 6.04 -0.03 -0.93
N THR A 17 5.05 -0.12 -1.82
CA THR A 17 4.87 0.85 -2.91
C THR A 17 3.57 1.63 -2.76
N PHE A 18 3.61 2.91 -3.11
CA PHE A 18 2.49 3.84 -2.93
C PHE A 18 2.36 4.81 -4.10
N ASN A 19 1.24 5.53 -4.21
CA ASN A 19 0.96 6.37 -5.37
C ASN A 19 1.93 7.55 -5.49
N SER A 20 1.96 8.39 -4.46
CA SER A 20 2.71 9.64 -4.35
C SER A 20 2.69 10.08 -2.89
N LEU A 21 3.59 11.00 -2.51
CA LEU A 21 3.70 11.48 -1.12
C LEU A 21 2.47 12.25 -0.61
N ASP A 22 1.66 12.80 -1.51
CA ASP A 22 0.42 13.52 -1.20
C ASP A 22 -0.83 12.62 -1.27
N SER A 23 -0.67 11.32 -1.53
CA SER A 23 -1.79 10.40 -1.67
C SER A 23 -2.39 10.03 -0.32
N MET A 24 -3.66 10.44 -0.12
CA MET A 24 -4.41 10.10 1.08
C MET A 24 -4.51 8.58 1.29
N SER A 25 -4.94 7.85 0.26
CA SER A 25 -5.08 6.39 0.30
C SER A 25 -3.76 5.64 0.13
N GLY A 26 -2.79 6.23 -0.57
CA GLY A 26 -1.52 5.58 -0.89
C GLY A 26 -0.50 5.58 0.24
N ILE A 27 -0.39 6.66 1.03
CA ILE A 27 0.65 6.75 2.09
C ILE A 27 0.17 7.46 3.37
N ILE A 28 -0.67 8.48 3.29
CA ILE A 28 -1.06 9.27 4.46
C ILE A 28 -1.91 8.44 5.44
N ALA A 29 -2.95 7.75 4.95
CA ALA A 29 -3.77 6.89 5.79
C ALA A 29 -2.97 5.69 6.36
N PRO A 30 -2.21 4.92 5.55
CA PRO A 30 -1.33 3.89 6.09
C PRO A 30 -0.36 4.38 7.17
N THR A 31 0.20 5.58 7.02
CA THR A 31 1.09 6.18 8.03
C THR A 31 0.35 6.40 9.35
N ARG A 32 -0.83 7.03 9.31
CA ARG A 32 -1.66 7.28 10.50
C ARG A 32 -2.12 6.00 11.17
N ASP A 33 -2.48 5.00 10.38
CA ASP A 33 -2.92 3.70 10.88
C ASP A 33 -1.77 2.96 11.59
N LEU A 34 -0.55 3.03 11.05
CA LEU A 34 0.64 2.50 11.71
C LEU A 34 0.98 3.28 13.00
N GLU A 35 0.91 4.60 12.97
CA GLU A 35 1.13 5.45 14.15
C GLU A 35 0.13 5.12 15.28
N ALA A 36 -1.13 4.85 14.94
CA ALA A 36 -2.15 4.44 15.90
C ALA A 36 -1.86 3.07 16.54
N LEU A 37 -1.04 2.23 15.88
CA LEU A 37 -0.56 0.95 16.40
C LEU A 37 0.81 1.06 17.10
N GLY A 38 1.35 2.27 17.24
CA GLY A 38 2.69 2.50 17.83
C GLY A 38 3.85 2.17 16.90
N GLU A 39 3.59 2.05 15.60
CA GLU A 39 4.57 1.75 14.55
C GLU A 39 4.75 2.96 13.62
N SER A 40 5.68 2.84 12.66
CA SER A 40 5.88 3.82 11.59
C SER A 40 6.02 3.11 10.24
N LEU A 41 6.22 3.88 9.16
CA LEU A 41 6.58 3.30 7.86
C LEU A 41 7.94 2.57 7.87
N ASP A 42 8.71 2.63 8.96
CA ASP A 42 10.00 1.95 9.11
C ASP A 42 9.85 0.44 9.40
N ILE A 43 8.62 -0.06 9.53
CA ILE A 43 8.39 -1.50 9.46
C ILE A 43 8.77 -2.07 8.09
N PHE A 44 8.78 -1.25 7.03
CA PHE A 44 9.13 -1.66 5.67
C PHE A 44 10.63 -1.52 5.44
N SER A 45 11.23 -2.47 4.72
CA SER A 45 12.66 -2.43 4.38
C SER A 45 12.97 -1.44 3.27
N GLU A 46 12.02 -1.23 2.37
CA GLU A 46 12.11 -0.32 1.24
C GLU A 46 10.75 0.33 0.97
N ARG A 47 10.77 1.54 0.40
CA ARG A 47 9.58 2.29 -0.02
C ARG A 47 9.79 2.90 -1.40
N SER A 48 8.80 2.78 -2.29
CA SER A 48 8.86 3.35 -3.64
C SER A 48 7.57 4.07 -4.08
N GLU A 49 7.74 5.16 -4.82
CA GLU A 49 6.63 5.83 -5.51
C GLU A 49 6.33 5.13 -6.85
N SER A 50 5.09 4.70 -7.02
CA SER A 50 4.58 4.03 -8.23
C SER A 50 3.89 4.97 -9.21
N GLY A 51 3.44 6.15 -8.76
CA GLY A 51 2.68 7.11 -9.56
C GLY A 51 1.16 6.88 -9.58
N GLY A 52 0.64 5.82 -8.96
CA GLY A 52 -0.80 5.59 -8.83
C GLY A 52 -1.19 4.14 -8.54
N HIS A 53 -2.43 3.92 -8.09
CA HIS A 53 -2.94 2.59 -7.69
C HIS A 53 -2.73 1.50 -8.74
N ARG A 54 -3.03 1.78 -10.01
CA ARG A 54 -2.81 0.83 -11.11
C ARG A 54 -1.33 0.44 -11.22
N ALA A 55 -0.43 1.41 -11.13
CA ALA A 55 1.00 1.16 -11.20
C ALA A 55 1.51 0.40 -9.97
N SER A 56 0.97 0.67 -8.78
CA SER A 56 1.25 -0.12 -7.58
C SER A 56 0.85 -1.58 -7.78
N ILE A 57 -0.34 -1.86 -8.32
CA ILE A 57 -0.82 -3.23 -8.59
C ILE A 57 0.11 -3.94 -9.57
N VAL A 58 0.49 -3.28 -10.67
CA VAL A 58 1.44 -3.85 -11.64
C VAL A 58 2.80 -4.12 -10.99
N ALA A 59 3.30 -3.22 -10.14
CA ALA A 59 4.57 -3.44 -9.43
C ALA A 59 4.54 -4.67 -8.51
N ILE A 60 3.41 -4.93 -7.84
CA ILE A 60 3.20 -6.17 -7.08
C ILE A 60 3.21 -7.40 -8.01
N ALA A 61 2.42 -7.37 -9.08
CA ALA A 61 2.31 -8.48 -10.02
C ALA A 61 3.63 -8.84 -10.71
N GLU A 62 4.49 -7.84 -10.94
CA GLU A 62 5.83 -8.00 -11.51
C GLU A 62 6.89 -8.40 -10.46
N GLY A 63 6.53 -8.51 -9.18
CA GLY A 63 7.45 -8.83 -8.09
C GLY A 63 8.45 -7.71 -7.76
N LYS A 64 8.16 -6.47 -8.17
CA LYS A 64 8.98 -5.29 -7.88
C LYS A 64 8.68 -4.69 -6.51
N ALA A 65 7.51 -4.99 -5.94
CA ALA A 65 7.11 -4.63 -4.59
C ALA A 65 6.34 -5.78 -3.94
N ASP A 66 6.23 -5.77 -2.61
CA ASP A 66 5.53 -6.79 -1.83
C ASP A 66 4.17 -6.33 -1.30
N VAL A 67 4.02 -5.02 -1.03
CA VAL A 67 2.84 -4.44 -0.37
C VAL A 67 2.45 -3.14 -1.08
N ALA A 68 1.14 -2.92 -1.29
CA ALA A 68 0.59 -1.68 -1.80
C ALA A 68 -0.71 -1.30 -1.08
N ALA A 69 -0.93 0.00 -0.88
CA ALA A 69 -2.18 0.54 -0.35
C ALA A 69 -3.10 0.98 -1.50
N ILE A 70 -4.27 0.36 -1.63
CA ILE A 70 -5.23 0.60 -2.71
C ILE A 70 -6.60 0.88 -2.10
N ASP A 71 -7.25 1.98 -2.47
CA ASP A 71 -8.62 2.24 -2.04
C ASP A 71 -9.61 1.28 -2.71
N CYS A 72 -10.76 1.05 -2.06
CA CYS A 72 -11.71 0.02 -2.48
C CYS A 72 -12.32 0.29 -3.88
N GLN A 73 -12.46 1.55 -4.30
CA GLN A 73 -13.00 1.88 -5.61
C GLN A 73 -11.96 1.64 -6.70
N SER A 74 -10.72 2.08 -6.49
CA SER A 74 -9.59 1.79 -7.37
C SER A 74 -9.35 0.29 -7.50
N TRP A 75 -9.46 -0.47 -6.41
CA TRP A 75 -9.35 -1.93 -6.43
C TRP A 75 -10.47 -2.58 -7.24
N ALA A 76 -11.72 -2.16 -7.05
CA ALA A 76 -12.85 -2.65 -7.82
C ALA A 76 -12.69 -2.38 -9.33
N ASN A 77 -12.19 -1.20 -9.69
CA ASN A 77 -11.89 -0.84 -11.07
C ASN A 77 -10.73 -1.69 -11.62
N ALA A 78 -9.66 -1.86 -10.85
CA ALA A 78 -8.51 -2.65 -11.26
C ALA A 78 -8.90 -4.09 -11.56
N ARG A 79 -9.67 -4.75 -10.67
CA ARG A 79 -10.16 -6.12 -10.91
C ARG A 79 -10.97 -6.30 -12.20
N ARG A 80 -11.56 -5.21 -12.73
CA ARG A 80 -12.36 -5.25 -13.96
C ARG A 80 -11.53 -4.95 -15.22
N PHE A 81 -10.49 -4.15 -15.10
CA PHE A 81 -9.83 -3.53 -16.26
C PHE A 81 -8.31 -3.69 -16.29
N GLU A 82 -7.67 -4.07 -15.18
CA GLU A 82 -6.24 -4.29 -15.09
C GLU A 82 -5.96 -5.81 -15.09
N PRO A 83 -5.35 -6.36 -16.16
CA PRO A 83 -5.00 -7.79 -16.23
C PRO A 83 -4.08 -8.27 -15.10
N ALA A 84 -3.30 -7.37 -14.49
CA ALA A 84 -2.38 -7.69 -13.41
C ALA A 84 -3.02 -7.66 -12.00
N ALA A 85 -4.31 -7.34 -11.89
CA ALA A 85 -5.03 -7.20 -10.61
C ALA A 85 -5.65 -8.49 -10.08
#